data_AF-A0AAP2DEM3-F1
#
_entry.id   AF-A0AAP2DEM3-F1
#
_cell.length_a   1.000
_cell.length_b   1.000
_cell.length_c   1.000
_cell.angle_alpha   90.00
_cell.angle_beta   90.00
_cell.angle_gamma   90.00
#
_symmetry.space_group_name_H-M   'P 1'
#
loop_
_entity.id
_entity.type
_entity.pdbx_description
1 polymer ?
#
loop_
_entity_poly.entity_id
_entity_poly.type
_entity_poly.pdbx_seq_one_letter_code
_entity_poly.pdbx_strand_id
1 'polypeptide(L)'
;MQNRETKKYRVALGFKNEDDGYELLGPQGKSCVKPKAITLIRGTMTKPSGVHVFEGVMDFLSVMEQRKGTGLMNDAIVLNSVSLCRQAKSFMKKYGYGYAYTWLDNDAAGRKAHDDLALFFQSERMTHRPQNNRYESYKDVNDHHMAQIKRTIHELKGE
;
A
#
# COMPACT_ATOMS: atom_id res chain seq x y z
N MET A 1 -18.48 -5.19 -12.90
CA MET A 1 -18.01 -4.78 -14.24
C MET A 1 -18.30 -5.89 -15.25
N GLN A 2 -18.76 -5.57 -16.47
CA GLN A 2 -18.92 -6.56 -17.54
C GLN A 2 -17.63 -6.65 -18.37
N ASN A 3 -17.05 -7.85 -18.47
CA ASN A 3 -15.92 -8.07 -19.37
C ASN A 3 -16.42 -8.00 -20.83
N ARG A 4 -15.85 -7.12 -21.65
CA ARG A 4 -16.36 -6.82 -23.00
C ARG A 4 -16.19 -7.99 -23.99
N GLU A 5 -15.20 -8.84 -23.78
CA GLU A 5 -14.87 -10.00 -24.62
C GLU A 5 -15.76 -11.20 -24.28
N THR A 6 -15.81 -11.57 -23.00
CA THR A 6 -16.54 -12.76 -22.53
C THR A 6 -18.01 -12.49 -22.20
N LYS A 7 -18.43 -11.22 -22.17
CA LYS A 7 -19.74 -10.74 -21.71
C LYS A 7 -20.14 -11.13 -20.28
N LYS A 8 -19.24 -11.75 -19.52
CA LYS A 8 -19.47 -12.16 -18.13
C LYS A 8 -19.40 -10.96 -17.17
N TYR A 9 -20.30 -10.94 -16.20
CA TYR A 9 -20.25 -10.01 -15.08
C TYR A 9 -19.25 -10.49 -14.03
N ARG A 10 -18.47 -9.56 -13.51
CA ARG A 10 -17.50 -9.80 -12.44
C ARG A 10 -17.71 -8.80 -11.31
N VAL A 11 -17.65 -9.32 -10.08
CA VAL A 11 -17.61 -8.53 -8.85
C VAL A 11 -16.16 -8.41 -8.42
N ALA A 12 -15.75 -7.20 -8.07
CA ALA A 12 -14.42 -6.88 -7.56
C ALA A 12 -14.56 -5.78 -6.53
N LEU A 13 -13.67 -5.76 -5.55
CA LEU A 13 -13.53 -4.64 -4.63
C LEU A 13 -12.76 -3.52 -5.34
N GLY A 14 -13.32 -2.31 -5.33
CA GLY A 14 -12.73 -1.14 -5.99
C GLY A 14 -12.18 -0.14 -5.00
N PHE A 15 -10.91 0.22 -5.14
CA PHE A 15 -10.25 1.28 -4.41
C PHE A 15 -10.14 2.50 -5.31
N LYS A 16 -10.95 3.52 -5.00
CA LYS A 16 -10.93 4.78 -5.74
C LYS A 16 -9.56 5.45 -5.56
N ASN A 17 -9.00 6.02 -6.62
CA ASN A 17 -7.78 6.81 -6.57
C ASN A 17 -8.08 8.31 -6.71
N GLU A 18 -7.05 9.14 -6.55
CA GLU A 18 -7.19 10.60 -6.52
C GLU A 18 -7.58 11.23 -7.88
N ASP A 19 -7.53 10.46 -8.99
CA ASP A 19 -7.86 10.93 -10.34
C ASP A 19 -9.13 10.22 -10.89
N ASP A 20 -10.07 9.83 -10.01
CA ASP A 20 -11.34 9.18 -10.35
C ASP A 20 -11.25 7.79 -11.04
N GLY A 21 -10.06 7.18 -11.05
CA GLY A 21 -9.88 5.78 -11.41
C GLY A 21 -10.07 4.83 -10.22
N TYR A 22 -9.91 3.53 -10.49
CA TYR A 22 -10.03 2.48 -9.48
C TYR A 22 -8.96 1.41 -9.65
N GLU A 23 -8.36 0.98 -8.54
CA GLU A 23 -7.73 -0.34 -8.49
C GLU A 23 -8.75 -1.38 -8.06
N LEU A 24 -8.79 -2.48 -8.79
CA LEU A 24 -9.77 -3.54 -8.64
C LEU A 24 -9.09 -4.80 -8.13
N LEU A 25 -9.58 -5.31 -7.00
CA LEU A 25 -9.21 -6.61 -6.45
C LEU A 25 -10.35 -7.59 -6.70
N GLY A 26 -10.12 -8.58 -7.55
CA GLY A 26 -11.09 -9.64 -7.83
C GLY A 26 -10.48 -11.02 -7.70
N PRO A 27 -11.31 -12.08 -7.83
CA PRO A 27 -10.86 -13.48 -7.76
C PRO A 27 -9.76 -13.86 -8.76
N GLN A 28 -9.63 -13.09 -9.85
CA GLN A 28 -8.66 -13.32 -10.92
C GLN A 28 -7.43 -12.43 -10.80
N GLY A 29 -7.25 -11.75 -9.67
CA GLY A 29 -6.13 -10.88 -9.39
C GLY A 29 -6.46 -9.38 -9.47
N LYS A 30 -5.38 -8.59 -9.56
CA LYS A 30 -5.42 -7.13 -9.55
C LYS A 30 -5.65 -6.60 -10.98
N SER A 31 -6.51 -5.61 -11.14
CA SER A 31 -6.74 -4.88 -12.40
C SER A 31 -7.06 -3.41 -12.12
N CYS A 32 -7.14 -2.54 -13.13
CA CYS A 32 -7.48 -1.13 -12.90
C CYS A 32 -8.53 -0.58 -13.87
N VAL A 33 -9.36 0.33 -13.39
CA VAL A 33 -10.11 1.30 -14.19
C VAL A 33 -9.29 2.58 -14.24
N LYS A 34 -8.88 2.99 -15.46
CA LYS A 34 -8.03 4.17 -15.66
C LYS A 34 -8.76 5.48 -15.31
N PRO A 35 -8.03 6.54 -14.96
CA PRO A 35 -6.56 6.65 -14.90
C PRO A 35 -5.94 5.93 -13.69
N LYS A 36 -4.64 5.62 -13.77
CA LYS A 36 -3.88 5.16 -12.60
C LYS A 36 -3.41 6.38 -11.83
N ALA A 37 -3.67 6.40 -10.54
CA ALA A 37 -3.18 7.41 -9.62
C ALA A 37 -2.97 6.79 -8.24
N ILE A 38 -2.30 7.53 -7.36
CA ILE A 38 -2.23 7.20 -5.94
C ILE A 38 -3.63 7.20 -5.32
N THR A 39 -3.82 6.42 -4.27
CA THR A 39 -4.99 6.53 -3.39
C THR A 39 -4.55 7.19 -2.09
N LEU A 40 -5.24 8.24 -1.67
CA LEU A 40 -5.03 8.85 -0.36
C LEU A 40 -6.09 8.37 0.63
N ILE A 41 -5.65 7.94 1.81
CA ILE A 41 -6.51 7.51 2.90
C ILE A 41 -6.15 8.33 4.12
N ARG A 42 -7.13 9.02 4.69
CA ARG A 42 -6.92 9.85 5.88
C ARG A 42 -6.79 8.98 7.13
N GLY A 43 -5.80 9.30 7.95
CA GLY A 43 -5.63 8.71 9.27
C GLY A 43 -6.67 9.23 10.27
N THR A 44 -6.60 8.73 11.49
CA THR A 44 -7.50 9.15 12.58
C THR A 44 -7.08 10.48 13.22
N MET A 45 -5.82 10.90 13.06
CA MET A 45 -5.33 12.16 13.58
C MET A 45 -5.66 13.31 12.63
N THR A 46 -6.18 14.42 13.15
CA THR A 46 -6.34 15.63 12.34
C THR A 46 -4.98 16.27 12.11
N LYS A 47 -4.66 16.58 10.85
CA LYS A 47 -3.38 17.16 10.41
C LYS A 47 -2.15 16.34 10.89
N PRO A 48 -2.01 15.08 10.44
CA PRO A 48 -0.91 14.25 10.90
C PRO A 48 0.45 14.78 10.42
N SER A 49 1.48 14.60 11.24
CA SER A 49 2.86 14.93 10.89
C SER A 49 3.54 13.83 10.06
N GLY A 50 2.93 12.64 9.97
CA GLY A 50 3.48 11.52 9.23
C GLY A 50 2.56 11.00 8.14
N VAL A 51 3.14 10.18 7.25
CA VAL A 51 2.42 9.45 6.21
C VAL A 51 2.98 8.03 6.05
N HIS A 52 2.10 7.06 5.83
CA HIS A 52 2.45 5.71 5.41
C HIS A 52 2.43 5.63 3.88
N VAL A 53 3.44 5.02 3.26
CA VAL A 53 3.49 4.81 1.82
C VAL A 53 3.52 3.32 1.55
N PHE A 54 2.44 2.80 0.95
CA PHE A 54 2.29 1.39 0.61
C PHE A 54 2.49 1.18 -0.90
N GLU A 55 3.25 0.17 -1.29
CA GLU A 55 3.41 -0.18 -2.70
C GLU A 55 2.09 -0.63 -3.35
N GLY A 56 1.31 -1.46 -2.64
CA GLY A 56 0.03 -1.95 -3.12
C GLY A 56 -1.10 -1.90 -2.09
N VAL A 57 -2.32 -1.99 -2.61
CA VAL A 57 -3.53 -2.02 -1.78
C VAL A 57 -3.63 -3.26 -0.87
N MET A 58 -3.08 -4.40 -1.29
CA MET A 58 -3.08 -5.61 -0.46
C MET A 58 -2.18 -5.45 0.77
N ASP A 59 -1.07 -4.72 0.65
CA ASP A 59 -0.18 -4.42 1.77
C ASP A 59 -0.86 -3.49 2.77
N PHE A 60 -1.55 -2.46 2.27
CA PHE A 60 -2.38 -1.59 3.09
C PHE A 60 -3.44 -2.40 3.87
N LEU A 61 -4.21 -3.25 3.18
CA LEU A 61 -5.24 -4.07 3.82
C LEU A 61 -4.66 -5.05 4.84
N SER A 62 -3.50 -5.66 4.54
CA SER A 62 -2.82 -6.56 5.48
C SER A 62 -2.42 -5.85 6.76
N VAL A 63 -1.89 -4.62 6.68
CA VAL A 63 -1.59 -3.82 7.87
C VAL A 63 -2.86 -3.41 8.62
N MET A 64 -3.93 -3.07 7.91
CA MET A 64 -5.22 -2.73 8.53
C MET A 64 -5.81 -3.91 9.29
N GLU A 65 -5.72 -5.12 8.73
CA GLU A 65 -6.18 -6.36 9.37
C GLU A 65 -5.34 -6.68 10.62
N GLN A 66 -4.01 -6.59 10.54
CA GLN A 66 -3.13 -6.75 11.70
C GLN A 66 -3.45 -5.76 12.83
N ARG A 67 -4.02 -4.60 12.49
CA ARG A 67 -4.46 -3.57 13.44
C ARG A 67 -5.94 -3.71 13.85
N LYS A 68 -6.60 -4.81 13.49
CA LYS A 68 -8.02 -5.08 13.76
C LYS A 68 -8.93 -3.93 13.31
N GLY A 69 -8.60 -3.29 12.18
CA GLY A 69 -9.39 -2.20 11.62
C GLY A 69 -9.35 -0.87 12.38
N THR A 70 -8.51 -0.72 13.42
CA THR A 70 -8.45 0.49 14.26
C THR A 70 -7.94 1.76 13.57
N GLY A 71 -7.65 1.71 12.27
CA GLY A 71 -7.09 2.84 11.52
C GLY A 71 -5.59 3.02 11.71
N LEU A 72 -5.02 3.84 10.84
CA LEU A 72 -3.69 4.43 11.02
C LEU A 72 -3.86 5.81 11.67
N MET A 73 -2.97 6.17 12.60
CA MET A 73 -3.02 7.54 13.15
C MET A 73 -2.65 8.58 12.09
N ASN A 74 -1.66 8.24 11.28
CA ASN A 74 -1.16 9.05 10.17
C ASN A 74 -1.90 8.73 8.87
N ASP A 75 -1.82 9.63 7.90
CA ASP A 75 -2.37 9.39 6.56
C ASP A 75 -1.64 8.24 5.86
N ALA A 76 -2.28 7.64 4.87
CA ALA A 76 -1.69 6.64 4.01
C ALA A 76 -1.82 7.02 2.53
N ILE A 77 -0.75 6.81 1.79
CA ILE A 77 -0.69 6.86 0.34
C ILE A 77 -0.47 5.44 -0.14
N VAL A 78 -1.39 4.93 -0.95
CA VAL A 78 -1.22 3.65 -1.65
C VAL A 78 -0.81 3.95 -3.09
N LEU A 79 0.37 3.48 -3.48
CA LEU A 79 0.94 3.72 -4.80
C LEU A 79 0.21 2.93 -5.87
N ASN A 80 -0.13 1.66 -5.60
CA ASN A 80 -0.66 0.67 -6.56
C ASN A 80 0.30 0.30 -7.71
N SER A 81 1.40 1.03 -7.85
CA SER A 81 2.57 0.71 -8.66
C SER A 81 3.70 1.66 -8.29
N VAL A 82 4.95 1.18 -8.22
CA VAL A 82 6.13 2.04 -8.01
C VAL A 82 6.29 3.14 -9.06
N SER A 83 5.64 3.03 -10.23
CA SER A 83 5.60 4.09 -11.23
C SER A 83 4.92 5.38 -10.73
N LEU A 84 4.08 5.29 -9.69
CA LEU A 84 3.35 6.41 -9.10
C LEU A 84 4.12 7.12 -7.97
N CYS A 85 5.36 6.72 -7.68
CA CYS A 85 6.25 7.39 -6.72
C CYS A 85 6.36 8.90 -6.99
N ARG A 86 6.42 9.33 -8.26
CA ARG A 86 6.49 10.77 -8.60
C ARG A 86 5.26 11.55 -8.13
N GLN A 87 4.06 10.98 -8.30
CA GLN A 87 2.81 11.61 -7.87
C GLN A 87 2.75 11.66 -6.33
N ALA A 88 3.12 10.56 -5.65
CA ALA A 88 3.19 10.52 -4.19
C ALA A 88 4.15 11.57 -3.61
N LYS A 89 5.36 11.70 -4.18
CA LYS A 89 6.34 12.72 -3.78
C LYS A 89 5.78 14.14 -3.90
N SER A 90 5.13 14.44 -5.01
CA SER A 90 4.52 15.75 -5.26
C SER A 90 3.45 16.07 -4.22
N PHE A 91 2.62 15.08 -3.87
CA PHE A 91 1.61 15.22 -2.81
C PHE A 91 2.26 15.45 -1.43
N MET A 92 3.24 14.61 -1.05
CA MET A 92 3.90 14.69 0.25
C MET A 92 4.60 16.04 0.45
N LYS A 93 5.28 16.55 -0.59
CA LYS A 93 5.91 17.88 -0.59
C LYS A 93 4.89 19.00 -0.37
N LYS A 94 3.77 18.95 -1.10
CA LYS A 94 2.70 19.96 -0.98
C LYS A 94 2.06 19.96 0.40
N TYR A 95 1.86 18.79 0.99
CA TYR A 95 1.25 18.65 2.30
C TYR A 95 2.21 19.07 3.43
N GLY A 96 3.51 18.74 3.32
CA GLY A 96 4.53 19.09 4.32
C GLY A 96 4.61 18.10 5.48
N TYR A 97 4.57 16.79 5.21
CA TYR A 97 4.80 15.77 6.24
C TYR A 97 6.24 15.83 6.78
N GLY A 98 6.43 15.53 8.07
CA GLY A 98 7.75 15.40 8.70
C GLY A 98 8.26 13.95 8.81
N TYR A 99 7.37 12.96 8.72
CA TYR A 99 7.72 11.53 8.83
C TYR A 99 7.15 10.71 7.68
N ALA A 100 7.90 9.73 7.19
CA ALA A 100 7.42 8.75 6.22
C ALA A 100 7.69 7.32 6.68
N TYR A 101 6.67 6.47 6.65
CA TYR A 101 6.75 5.04 6.91
C TYR A 101 6.53 4.28 5.61
N THR A 102 7.57 3.66 5.05
CA THR A 102 7.45 2.96 3.76
C THR A 102 7.23 1.46 3.95
N TRP A 103 6.27 0.92 3.20
CA TRP A 103 5.88 -0.48 3.12
C TRP A 103 5.98 -0.90 1.65
N LEU A 104 7.19 -1.26 1.23
CA LEU A 104 7.52 -1.56 -0.17
C LEU A 104 7.95 -3.02 -0.31
N ASP A 105 7.76 -3.57 -1.50
CA ASP A 105 8.14 -4.95 -1.78
C ASP A 105 9.66 -5.14 -1.60
N ASN A 106 10.05 -6.29 -1.08
CA ASN A 106 11.44 -6.74 -0.98
C ASN A 106 11.97 -7.28 -2.32
N ASP A 107 11.34 -6.94 -3.44
CA ASP A 107 11.83 -7.27 -4.78
C ASP A 107 12.71 -6.14 -5.36
N ALA A 108 13.18 -6.32 -6.60
CA ALA A 108 14.08 -5.35 -7.23
C ALA A 108 13.39 -4.01 -7.51
N ALA A 109 12.09 -4.01 -7.84
CA ALA A 109 11.35 -2.79 -8.12
C ALA A 109 11.07 -2.01 -6.83
N GLY A 110 10.66 -2.71 -5.77
CA GLY A 110 10.45 -2.13 -4.45
C GLY A 110 11.73 -1.56 -3.83
N ARG A 111 12.88 -2.25 -3.96
CA ARG A 111 14.19 -1.70 -3.53
C ARG A 111 14.57 -0.44 -4.28
N LYS A 112 14.39 -0.40 -5.60
CA LYS A 112 14.65 0.82 -6.38
C LYS A 112 13.74 1.98 -5.97
N ALA A 113 12.46 1.68 -5.69
CA ALA A 113 11.52 2.68 -5.17
C ALA A 113 11.91 3.16 -3.76
N HIS A 114 12.43 2.27 -2.91
CA HIS A 114 12.96 2.62 -1.60
C HIS A 114 14.08 3.66 -1.71
N ASP A 115 15.09 3.40 -2.54
CA ASP A 115 16.24 4.31 -2.72
C ASP A 115 15.78 5.67 -3.27
N ASP A 116 14.89 5.67 -4.26
CA ASP A 116 14.32 6.87 -4.86
C ASP A 116 13.50 7.69 -3.85
N LEU A 117 12.74 7.04 -2.97
CA LEU A 117 11.98 7.69 -1.90
C LEU A 117 12.90 8.21 -0.78
N ALA A 118 13.94 7.45 -0.40
CA ALA A 118 14.89 7.84 0.62
C ALA A 118 15.61 9.15 0.24
N LEU A 119 16.07 9.28 -1.01
CA LEU A 119 16.66 10.52 -1.52
C LEU A 119 15.68 11.70 -1.47
N PHE A 120 14.42 11.46 -1.84
CA PHE A 120 13.37 12.48 -1.75
C PHE A 120 13.15 12.92 -0.29
N PHE A 121 13.00 11.97 0.64
CA PHE A 121 12.80 12.28 2.06
C PHE A 121 13.96 13.08 2.64
N GLN A 122 15.20 12.75 2.28
CA GLN A 122 16.37 13.53 2.66
C GLN A 122 16.28 14.98 2.14
N SER A 123 15.91 15.16 0.86
CA SER A 123 15.80 16.50 0.26
C SER A 123 14.70 17.37 0.88
N GLU A 124 13.61 16.76 1.33
CA GLU A 124 12.49 17.44 1.99
C GLU A 124 12.61 17.44 3.53
N ARG A 125 13.77 17.01 4.09
CA ARG A 125 14.05 16.92 5.54
C ARG A 125 13.03 16.08 6.31
N MET A 126 12.47 15.07 5.66
CA MET A 126 11.55 14.11 6.27
C MET A 126 12.34 12.98 6.92
N THR A 127 11.89 12.53 8.09
CA THR A 127 12.44 11.33 8.73
C THR A 127 11.86 10.08 8.07
N HIS A 128 12.72 9.31 7.39
CA HIS A 128 12.33 8.05 6.74
C HIS A 128 12.43 6.86 7.71
N ARG A 129 11.35 6.07 7.80
CA ARG A 129 11.21 4.89 8.67
C ARG A 129 10.74 3.68 7.86
N PRO A 130 11.63 3.00 7.12
CA PRO A 130 11.25 1.81 6.36
C PRO A 130 10.78 0.70 7.29
N GLN A 131 9.75 -0.05 6.86
CA GLN A 131 9.13 -1.11 7.65
C GLN A 131 9.52 -2.52 7.18
N ASN A 132 10.39 -2.62 6.17
CA ASN A 132 10.82 -3.87 5.52
C ASN A 132 11.39 -4.91 6.50
N ASN A 133 12.02 -4.48 7.59
CA ASN A 133 12.51 -5.37 8.64
C ASN A 133 11.40 -6.21 9.30
N ARG A 134 10.15 -5.78 9.26
CA ARG A 134 9.02 -6.51 9.84
C ARG A 134 8.61 -7.74 9.01
N TYR A 135 9.07 -7.82 7.76
CA TYR A 135 8.73 -8.87 6.80
C TYR A 135 9.93 -9.22 5.92
N GLU A 136 11.15 -9.16 6.48
CA GLU A 136 12.40 -9.27 5.71
C GLU A 136 12.54 -10.58 4.92
N SER A 137 11.95 -11.67 5.42
CA SER A 137 11.98 -12.98 4.77
C SER A 137 10.85 -13.20 3.75
N TYR A 138 10.04 -12.18 3.48
CA TYR A 138 8.87 -12.25 2.61
C TYR A 138 8.96 -11.24 1.49
N LYS A 139 8.28 -11.53 0.37
CA LYS A 139 8.24 -10.62 -0.78
C LYS A 139 7.61 -9.28 -0.41
N ASP A 140 6.49 -9.32 0.31
CA ASP A 140 5.72 -8.13 0.68
C ASP A 140 4.95 -8.36 1.99
N VAL A 141 4.19 -7.35 2.43
CA VAL A 141 3.48 -7.38 3.71
C VAL A 141 2.38 -8.44 3.69
N ASN A 142 1.70 -8.58 2.56
CA ASN A 142 0.64 -9.56 2.39
C ASN A 142 1.17 -11.00 2.46
N ASP A 143 2.29 -11.31 1.81
CA ASP A 143 2.92 -12.62 1.87
C ASP A 143 3.30 -13.00 3.31
N HIS A 144 3.84 -12.05 4.07
CA HIS A 144 4.11 -12.25 5.49
C HIS A 144 2.82 -12.51 6.28
N HIS A 145 1.79 -11.69 6.09
CA HIS A 145 0.53 -11.82 6.81
C HIS A 145 -0.17 -13.17 6.53
N MET A 146 -0.17 -13.61 5.27
CA MET A 146 -0.73 -14.91 4.89
C MET A 146 0.05 -16.07 5.49
N ALA A 147 1.37 -15.97 5.60
CA ALA A 147 2.19 -16.97 6.28
C ALA A 147 1.85 -17.05 7.78
N GLN A 148 1.65 -15.92 8.45
CA GLN A 148 1.22 -15.88 9.85
C GLN A 148 -0.15 -16.55 10.04
N ILE A 149 -1.15 -16.21 9.23
CA ILE A 149 -2.48 -16.82 9.29
C ILE A 149 -2.40 -18.35 9.12
N LYS A 150 -1.62 -18.82 8.15
CA LYS A 150 -1.44 -20.26 7.92
C LYS A 150 -0.83 -20.97 9.14
N ARG A 151 0.18 -20.38 9.76
CA ARG A 151 0.79 -20.91 10.99
C ARG A 151 -0.23 -20.99 12.13
N THR A 152 -0.98 -19.92 12.37
CA THR A 152 -2.02 -19.91 13.41
C THR A 152 -3.10 -20.97 13.15
N ILE A 153 -3.53 -21.14 11.89
CA ILE A 153 -4.51 -22.19 11.54
C ILE A 153 -3.94 -23.59 11.79
N HIS A 154 -2.67 -23.82 11.48
CA HIS A 154 -2.01 -25.10 11.72
C HIS A 154 -1.91 -25.41 13.22
N GLU A 155 -1.46 -24.44 14.02
CA GLU A 155 -1.41 -24.54 15.48
C GLU A 155 -2.79 -24.83 16.10
N LEU A 156 -3.85 -24.19 15.60
CA LEU A 156 -5.23 -24.42 16.05
C LEU A 156 -5.78 -25.80 15.64
N LYS A 157 -5.24 -26.41 14.58
CA LYS A 157 -5.64 -27.74 14.11
C LYS A 157 -4.88 -28.87 14.83
N GLY A 158 -3.87 -28.56 15.64
CA GLY A 158 -3.12 -29.54 16.42
C GLY A 158 -2.25 -30.48 15.58
N GLU A 159 -1.89 -30.07 14.37
CA GLU A 159 -0.90 -30.75 13.51
C GLU A 159 0.48 -30.10 13.67
#